data_AF-A0A965FKP0-F1
#
_entry.id   AF-A0A965FKP0-F1
#
_cell.length_a   1.000
_cell.length_b   1.000
_cell.length_c   1.000
_cell.angle_alpha   90.00
_cell.angle_beta   90.00
_cell.angle_gamma   90.00
#
_symmetry.space_group_name_H-M   'P 1'
#
loop_
_entity.id
_entity.type
_entity.pdbx_description
1 polymer ?
#
loop_
_entity_poly.entity_id
_entity_poly.type
_entity_poly.pdbx_seq_one_letter_code
_entity_poly.pdbx_strand_id
1 'polypeptide(L)'
;MSMSATSPVKASHRFLLTVATSLIGGDKSYSPTPEELDRVSSVFLRAGGSWERLFGGSVDDVDLAKRIMRVAAKKGHLTPKPNWSP
;
A
#
# COMPACT_ATOMS: atom_id res chain seq x y z
N MET A 1 -7.23 0.73 -31.27
CA MET A 1 -7.91 0.55 -29.97
C MET A 1 -7.29 -0.66 -29.29
N SER A 2 -6.21 -0.46 -28.53
CA SER A 2 -5.59 -1.56 -27.79
C SER A 2 -6.45 -1.86 -26.57
N MET A 3 -7.07 -3.04 -26.58
CA MET A 3 -7.77 -3.61 -25.44
C MET A 3 -6.83 -3.61 -24.24
N SER A 4 -7.18 -2.87 -23.20
CA SER A 4 -6.48 -2.84 -21.92
C SER A 4 -6.46 -4.26 -21.36
N ALA A 5 -5.32 -4.93 -21.49
CA ALA A 5 -5.06 -6.16 -20.76
C ALA A 5 -5.22 -5.83 -19.27
N THR A 6 -6.34 -6.25 -18.71
CA THR A 6 -6.63 -6.53 -17.31
C THR A 6 -5.41 -6.24 -16.44
N SER A 7 -5.28 -5.02 -15.90
CA SER A 7 -4.09 -4.67 -15.13
C SER A 7 -4.03 -5.64 -13.95
N PRO A 8 -3.13 -6.64 -13.94
CA PRO A 8 -3.09 -7.59 -12.84
C PRO A 8 -2.81 -6.73 -11.61
N VAL A 9 -3.62 -6.86 -10.56
CA VAL A 9 -3.44 -6.11 -9.30
C VAL A 9 -1.95 -6.04 -9.03
N LYS A 10 -1.35 -4.83 -9.16
CA LYS A 10 0.10 -4.68 -9.20
C LYS A 10 0.67 -5.41 -7.99
N ALA A 11 1.79 -6.13 -8.14
CA ALA A 11 2.38 -6.83 -7.00
C ALA A 11 2.59 -5.88 -5.80
N SER A 12 2.90 -4.61 -6.08
CA SER A 12 2.95 -3.53 -5.11
C SER A 12 1.61 -3.29 -4.41
N HIS A 13 0.48 -3.23 -5.13
CA HIS A 13 -0.84 -3.09 -4.53
C HIS A 13 -1.18 -4.24 -3.59
N ARG A 14 -0.88 -5.49 -3.98
CA ARG A 14 -1.08 -6.66 -3.10
C ARG A 14 -0.28 -6.53 -1.82
N PHE A 15 1.00 -6.18 -1.93
CA PHE A 15 1.86 -5.97 -0.78
C PHE A 15 1.33 -4.85 0.13
N LEU A 16 0.97 -3.71 -0.45
CA LEU A 16 0.44 -2.57 0.31
C LEU A 16 -0.90 -2.88 0.98
N LEU A 17 -1.77 -3.66 0.34
CA LEU A 17 -3.01 -4.17 0.95
C LEU A 17 -2.70 -5.09 2.12
N THR A 18 -1.73 -6.01 1.99
CA THR A 18 -1.28 -6.85 3.11
C THR A 18 -0.75 -5.98 4.25
N VAL A 19 0.01 -4.93 3.98
CA VAL A 19 0.49 -4.00 5.01
C VAL A 19 -0.68 -3.27 5.68
N ALA A 20 -1.65 -2.79 4.89
CA ALA A 20 -2.82 -2.09 5.39
C ALA A 20 -3.69 -2.95 6.33
N THR A 21 -3.83 -4.24 6.02
CA THR A 21 -4.66 -5.18 6.80
C THR A 21 -3.93 -5.80 7.99
N SER A 22 -2.64 -6.14 7.85
CA SER A 22 -1.90 -6.93 8.85
C SER A 22 -0.96 -6.12 9.74
N LEU A 23 -0.48 -4.95 9.30
CA LEU A 23 0.64 -4.25 9.97
C LEU A 23 0.28 -2.86 10.49
N ILE A 24 -0.80 -2.25 9.97
CA ILE A 24 -1.34 -0.98 10.49
C ILE A 24 -2.52 -1.25 11.45
N GLY A 25 -2.94 -2.52 11.57
CA GLY A 25 -4.09 -2.94 12.35
C GLY A 25 -3.90 -2.82 13.87
N GLY A 26 -4.26 -1.66 14.42
CA GLY A 26 -5.04 -1.59 15.66
C GLY A 26 -6.54 -1.79 15.34
N ASP A 27 -7.44 -1.20 16.14
CA ASP A 27 -8.92 -1.25 15.93
C ASP A 27 -9.42 -0.75 14.55
N LYS A 28 -8.56 -0.15 13.73
CA LYS A 28 -8.91 0.39 12.41
C LYS A 28 -8.30 -0.46 11.31
N SER A 29 -9.14 -1.28 10.68
CA SER A 29 -8.84 -1.86 9.37
C SER A 29 -8.91 -0.78 8.29
N TYR A 30 -8.05 -0.84 7.27
CA TYR A 30 -8.09 0.05 6.10
C TYR A 30 -8.49 -0.74 4.84
N SER A 31 -9.24 -0.11 3.95
CA SER A 31 -9.62 -0.65 2.65
C SER A 31 -9.30 0.40 1.57
N PRO A 32 -8.00 0.66 1.32
CA PRO A 32 -7.59 1.75 0.46
C PRO A 32 -7.99 1.53 -1.00
N THR A 33 -8.29 2.61 -1.71
CA THR A 33 -8.63 2.55 -3.14
C THR A 33 -7.38 2.33 -4.01
N PRO A 34 -7.52 1.86 -5.27
CA PRO A 34 -6.38 1.73 -6.18
C PRO A 34 -5.58 3.04 -6.35
N GLU A 35 -6.24 4.19 -6.35
CA GLU A 35 -5.62 5.51 -6.49
C GLU A 35 -4.79 5.88 -5.26
N GLU A 36 -5.28 5.54 -4.06
CA GLU A 36 -4.53 5.72 -2.82
C GLU A 36 -3.26 4.84 -2.81
N LEU A 37 -3.39 3.59 -3.26
CA LEU A 37 -2.26 2.66 -3.40
C LEU A 37 -1.25 3.12 -4.44
N ASP A 38 -1.70 3.66 -5.58
CA ASP A 38 -0.83 4.24 -6.59
C ASP A 38 -0.09 5.47 -6.08
N ARG A 39 -0.75 6.32 -5.28
CA ARG A 39 -0.11 7.47 -4.63
C ARG A 39 0.96 7.02 -3.64
N VAL A 40 0.66 6.04 -2.79
CA VAL A 40 1.66 5.46 -1.87
C VAL A 40 2.84 4.87 -2.63
N SER A 41 2.57 4.11 -3.69
CA SER A 41 3.60 3.52 -4.54
C SER A 41 4.48 4.60 -5.19
N SER A 42 3.89 5.70 -5.65
CA SER A 42 4.63 6.85 -6.17
C SER A 42 5.54 7.48 -5.10
N VAL A 43 5.03 7.66 -3.87
CA VAL A 43 5.84 8.19 -2.76
C VAL A 43 6.98 7.25 -2.40
N PHE A 44 6.75 5.94 -2.39
CA PHE A 44 7.80 4.94 -2.15
C PHE A 44 8.94 5.04 -3.16
N LEU A 45 8.61 5.12 -4.46
CA LEU A 45 9.62 5.31 -5.51
C LEU A 45 10.36 6.66 -5.37
N ARG A 46 9.64 7.75 -5.06
CA ARG A 46 10.23 9.09 -4.86
C ARG A 46 11.11 9.18 -3.61
N ALA A 47 10.85 8.34 -2.61
CA ALA A 47 11.68 8.22 -1.41
C ALA A 47 12.94 7.35 -1.62
N GLY A 48 13.19 6.89 -2.85
CA GLY A 48 14.35 6.05 -3.20
C GLY A 48 14.08 4.54 -3.09
N GLY A 49 12.84 4.14 -2.78
CA GLY A 49 12.45 2.74 -2.70
C GLY A 49 12.43 2.04 -4.05
N SER A 50 12.65 0.73 -4.06
CA SER A 50 12.54 -0.11 -5.26
C SER A 50 11.65 -1.32 -5.00
N TRP A 51 10.64 -1.50 -5.87
CA TRP A 51 9.79 -2.68 -5.82
C TRP A 51 10.55 -3.96 -6.16
N GLU A 52 11.51 -3.88 -7.07
CA GLU A 52 12.36 -5.01 -7.44
C GLU A 52 13.21 -5.47 -6.26
N ARG A 53 13.88 -4.53 -5.57
CA ARG A 53 14.67 -4.86 -4.36
C ARG A 53 13.79 -5.37 -3.24
N LEU A 54 12.62 -4.76 -3.05
CA LEU A 54 11.65 -5.21 -2.05
C LEU A 54 11.23 -6.66 -2.31
N PHE A 55 10.83 -6.98 -3.54
CA PHE A 55 10.45 -8.36 -3.91
C PHE A 55 11.64 -9.32 -3.96
N GLY A 56 12.86 -8.80 -4.10
CA GLY A 56 14.12 -9.52 -3.89
C GLY A 56 14.51 -9.72 -2.43
N GLY A 57 13.71 -9.25 -1.47
CA GLY A 57 13.93 -9.47 -0.03
C GLY A 57 14.68 -8.35 0.70
N SER A 58 14.81 -7.16 0.11
CA SER A 58 15.40 -5.99 0.77
C SER A 58 14.60 -5.57 2.00
N VAL A 59 15.19 -5.75 3.18
CA VAL A 59 14.58 -5.37 4.47
C VAL A 59 14.37 -3.85 4.53
N ASP A 60 15.33 -3.06 4.04
CA ASP A 60 15.26 -1.60 4.05
C ASP A 60 14.08 -1.07 3.21
N ASP A 61 13.88 -1.63 2.02
CA ASP A 61 12.77 -1.25 1.16
C ASP A 61 11.41 -1.69 1.74
N VAL A 62 11.37 -2.88 2.38
CA VAL A 62 10.18 -3.35 3.11
C VAL A 62 9.81 -2.39 4.24
N ASP A 63 10.79 -1.97 5.04
CA ASP A 63 10.56 -1.08 6.18
C ASP A 63 10.22 0.35 5.74
N LEU A 64 10.82 0.83 4.65
CA LEU A 64 10.44 2.09 4.02
C LEU A 64 8.97 2.06 3.57
N ALA A 65 8.54 1.02 2.85
CA ALA A 65 7.17 0.87 2.40
C ALA A 65 6.17 0.85 3.57
N LYS A 66 6.48 0.10 4.65
CA LYS A 66 5.68 0.09 5.88
C LYS A 66 5.61 1.46 6.55
N ARG A 67 6.74 2.18 6.63
CA ARG A 67 6.78 3.54 7.23
C ARG A 67 5.92 4.52 6.46
N ILE A 68 5.99 4.52 5.13
CA ILE A 68 5.17 5.37 4.26
C ILE A 68 3.69 5.04 4.46
N MET A 69 3.32 3.76 4.48
CA MET A 69 1.95 3.32 4.73
C MET A 69 1.41 3.80 6.09
N ARG A 70 2.21 3.71 7.16
CA ARG A 70 1.82 4.23 8.49
C ARG A 70 1.61 5.75 8.47
N VAL A 71 2.47 6.48 7.77
CA VAL A 71 2.32 7.93 7.62
C VAL A 71 1.06 8.27 6.83
N ALA A 72 0.80 7.55 5.72
CA ALA A 72 -0.41 7.74 4.92
C ALA A 72 -1.68 7.49 5.74
N ALA A 73 -1.72 6.41 6.53
CA ALA A 73 -2.81 6.12 7.46
C ALA A 73 -3.00 7.26 8.49
N LYS A 74 -1.91 7.66 9.18
CA LYS A 74 -1.96 8.71 10.21
C LYS A 74 -2.41 10.08 9.66
N LYS A 75 -2.13 10.35 8.39
CA LYS A 75 -2.51 11.60 7.71
C LYS A 75 -3.87 11.55 7.01
N GLY A 76 -4.60 10.44 7.11
CA GLY A 76 -5.92 10.29 6.49
C GLY A 76 -5.85 10.15 4.96
N HIS A 77 -4.75 9.65 4.42
CA HIS A 77 -4.58 9.37 2.99
C HIS A 77 -4.97 7.94 2.59
N LEU A 78 -5.44 7.13 3.54
CA LEU A 78 -5.97 5.79 3.30
C LEU A 78 -7.40 5.72 3.82
N THR A 79 -8.29 5.17 3.01
CA THR A 79 -9.69 4.98 3.38
C THR A 79 -9.81 3.92 4.50
N PRO A 80 -10.37 4.26 5.68
CA PRO A 80 -10.64 3.28 6.73
C PRO A 80 -11.78 2.35 6.29
N LYS A 81 -11.68 1.08 6.63
CA LYS A 81 -12.77 0.12 6.45
C LYS A 81 -13.92 0.51 7.41
N PRO A 82 -15.17 0.53 6.96
CA PRO A 82 -16.30 0.80 7.85
C PRO A 82 -16.32 -0.23 8.98
N ASN A 83 -16.30 0.25 10.23
CA ASN A 83 -16.47 -0.59 11.40
C ASN A 83 -17.97 -0.88 11.53
N TRP A 84 -18.42 -2.04 11.06
CA TRP A 84 -19.76 -2.54 11.40
C TRP A 84 -19.73 -2.92 12.88
N SER A 85 -20.19 -2.00 13.74
CA SER A 85 -20.56 -2.36 15.10
C SER A 85 -21.95 -3.00 15.05
N PRO A 86 -22.15 -4.21 15.60
CA PRO A 86 -23.49 -4.78 15.77
C PRO A 86 -24.33 -3.97 16.75
#